data_AF-A0AA37WZ97-F1
#
_entry.id   AF-A0AA37WZ97-F1
#
_cell.length_a   1.000
_cell.length_b   1.000
_cell.length_c   1.000
_cell.angle_alpha   90.00
_cell.angle_beta   90.00
_cell.angle_gamma   90.00
#
_symmetry.space_group_name_H-M   'P 1'
#
loop_
_entity.id
_entity.type
_entity.pdbx_description
1 polymer ?
#
loop_
_entity_poly.entity_id
_entity_poly.type
_entity_poly.pdbx_seq_one_letter_code
_entity_poly.pdbx_strand_id
1 'polypeptide(L)'
;MSYDASSIRVLRDDEIRNTIPFELIGSVATDYGVATSCVRKAWEAAHIVGVDFEHYVQRYLKGDKSIAQIPEFERTYFELMKDEVNRARR
;
A
#
# COMPACT_ATOMS: atom_id res chain seq x y z
N MET A 1 -24.14 2.04 -20.53
CA MET A 1 -23.41 3.10 -19.78
C MET A 1 -22.83 4.06 -20.82
N SER A 2 -23.41 5.24 -20.97
CA SER A 2 -22.85 6.29 -21.83
C SER A 2 -21.78 7.05 -21.03
N TYR A 3 -20.51 6.92 -21.42
CA TYR A 3 -19.45 7.78 -20.91
C TYR A 3 -19.52 9.11 -21.68
N ASP A 4 -20.01 10.16 -21.02
CA ASP A 4 -20.06 11.51 -21.58
C ASP A 4 -19.15 12.47 -20.78
N ALA A 5 -19.03 13.71 -21.24
CA ALA A 5 -18.17 14.72 -20.61
C ALA A 5 -18.53 14.99 -19.13
N SER A 6 -19.78 14.74 -18.70
CA SER A 6 -20.20 14.88 -17.30
C SER A 6 -19.69 13.74 -16.41
N SER A 7 -19.17 12.67 -17.01
CA SER A 7 -18.52 11.55 -16.31
C SER A 7 -17.05 11.83 -15.97
N ILE A 8 -16.46 12.94 -16.45
CA ILE A 8 -15.10 13.35 -16.14
C ILE A 8 -15.10 14.18 -14.86
N ARG A 9 -14.57 13.61 -13.77
CA ARG A 9 -14.37 14.31 -12.50
C ARG A 9 -12.89 14.66 -12.34
N VAL A 10 -12.61 15.95 -12.10
CA VAL A 10 -11.29 16.41 -11.66
C VAL A 10 -11.21 16.22 -10.15
N LEU A 11 -10.25 15.41 -9.69
CA LEU A 11 -9.98 15.21 -8.27
C LEU A 11 -9.05 16.30 -7.76
N ARG A 12 -9.24 16.72 -6.51
CA ARG A 12 -8.31 17.61 -5.81
C ARG A 12 -7.12 16.83 -5.26
N ASP A 13 -6.01 17.50 -4.98
CA ASP A 13 -4.76 16.86 -4.50
C ASP A 13 -4.91 16.03 -3.21
N ASP A 14 -5.85 16.41 -2.34
CA ASP A 14 -6.21 15.67 -1.13
C ASP A 14 -7.04 14.42 -1.42
N GLU A 15 -7.89 14.47 -2.45
CA GLU A 15 -8.66 13.30 -2.91
C GLU A 15 -7.77 12.32 -3.67
N ILE A 16 -6.80 12.83 -4.44
CA ILE A 16 -5.83 12.04 -5.19
C ILE A 16 -5.04 11.11 -4.26
N ARG A 17 -4.55 11.63 -3.13
CA ARG A 17 -3.78 10.84 -2.16
C ARG A 17 -4.55 9.65 -1.58
N ASN A 18 -5.87 9.76 -1.48
CA ASN A 18 -6.72 8.69 -0.93
C ASN A 18 -7.32 7.78 -2.01
N THR A 19 -7.36 8.24 -3.27
CA THR A 19 -8.04 7.54 -4.37
C THR A 19 -7.07 6.84 -5.32
N ILE A 20 -5.86 7.38 -5.48
CA ILE A 20 -4.84 6.85 -6.39
C ILE A 20 -3.79 6.09 -5.55
N PRO A 21 -3.75 4.74 -5.62
CA PRO A 21 -2.85 3.94 -4.80
C PRO A 21 -1.37 4.33 -4.97
N PHE A 22 -0.98 4.73 -6.18
CA PHE A 22 0.40 5.13 -6.48
C PHE A 22 0.86 6.37 -5.70
N GLU A 23 -0.02 7.38 -5.56
CA GLU A 23 0.29 8.61 -4.81
C GLU A 23 0.33 8.34 -3.30
N LEU A 24 -0.58 7.51 -2.80
CA LEU A 24 -0.54 7.03 -1.41
C LEU A 24 0.78 6.29 -1.12
N ILE A 25 1.15 5.34 -1.98
CA ILE A 25 2.37 4.55 -1.84
C ILE A 25 3.61 5.44 -1.90
N GLY A 26 3.66 6.39 -2.85
CA GLY A 26 4.78 7.31 -3.03
C GLY A 26 4.95 8.28 -1.87
N SER A 27 3.84 8.85 -1.37
CA SER A 27 3.86 9.72 -0.20
C SER A 27 4.31 8.98 1.07
N VAL A 28 3.73 7.82 1.36
CA VAL A 28 4.13 7.02 2.53
C VAL A 28 5.59 6.56 2.45
N ALA A 29 6.07 6.18 1.26
CA ALA A 29 7.49 5.84 1.08
C ALA A 29 8.41 7.02 1.40
N THR A 30 8.02 8.22 0.96
CA THR A 30 8.78 9.46 1.19
C THR A 30 8.75 9.87 2.67
N ASP A 31 7.57 9.88 3.28
CA ASP A 31 7.36 10.35 4.66
C ASP A 31 8.11 9.52 5.68
N TYR A 32 8.20 8.20 5.46
CA TYR A 32 8.87 7.26 6.37
C TYR A 32 10.26 6.83 5.90
N GLY A 33 10.76 7.37 4.78
CA GLY A 33 12.11 7.06 4.26
C GLY A 33 12.31 5.60 3.87
N VAL A 34 11.26 4.92 3.42
CA VAL A 34 11.29 3.50 3.05
C VAL A 34 11.19 3.32 1.53
N ALA A 35 11.64 2.18 1.02
CA ALA A 35 11.56 1.90 -0.41
C ALA A 35 10.10 1.79 -0.88
N THR A 36 9.76 2.45 -1.98
CA THR A 36 8.42 2.41 -2.60
C THR A 36 7.97 0.99 -2.91
N SER A 37 8.90 0.09 -3.26
CA SER A 37 8.59 -1.34 -3.48
C SER A 37 8.03 -2.01 -2.22
N CYS A 38 8.61 -1.76 -1.04
CA CYS A 38 8.13 -2.29 0.23
C CYS A 38 6.71 -1.79 0.53
N VAL A 39 6.47 -0.49 0.37
CA VAL A 39 5.16 0.13 0.63
C VAL A 39 4.10 -0.41 -0.33
N ARG A 40 4.43 -0.56 -1.62
CA ARG A 40 3.56 -1.17 -2.62
C ARG A 40 3.19 -2.60 -2.24
N LYS A 41 4.16 -3.41 -1.83
CA LYS A 41 3.95 -4.81 -1.41
C LYS A 41 3.06 -4.91 -0.18
N ALA A 42 3.25 -4.00 0.78
CA ALA A 42 2.41 -3.91 1.97
C ALA A 42 0.98 -3.52 1.61
N TRP A 43 0.80 -2.58 0.68
CA TRP A 43 -0.52 -2.21 0.17
C TRP A 43 -1.21 -3.39 -0.56
N GLU A 44 -0.48 -4.12 -1.40
CA GLU A 44 -0.97 -5.33 -2.06
C GLU A 44 -1.35 -6.42 -1.04
N ALA A 45 -0.49 -6.68 -0.05
CA ALA A 45 -0.77 -7.65 1.02
C ALA A 45 -2.02 -7.26 1.83
N ALA A 46 -2.18 -5.97 2.14
CA ALA A 46 -3.35 -5.46 2.84
C ALA A 46 -4.63 -5.72 2.04
N HIS A 47 -4.60 -5.46 0.74
CA HIS A 47 -5.72 -5.72 -0.16
C HIS A 47 -6.06 -7.21 -0.29
N ILE A 48 -5.06 -8.09 -0.39
CA ILE A 48 -5.25 -9.55 -0.49
C ILE A 48 -5.88 -10.12 0.79
N VAL A 49 -5.41 -9.67 1.95
CA VAL A 49 -5.87 -10.16 3.25
C VAL A 49 -7.16 -9.47 3.71
N GLY A 50 -7.53 -8.35 3.10
CA GLY A 50 -8.71 -7.56 3.45
C GLY A 50 -8.52 -6.73 4.72
N VAL A 51 -7.29 -6.29 4.98
CA VAL A 51 -6.95 -5.41 6.11
C VAL A 51 -6.71 -3.99 5.62
N ASP A 52 -6.91 -3.01 6.50
CA ASP A 52 -6.62 -1.62 6.19
C ASP A 52 -5.11 -1.42 6.05
N PHE A 53 -4.68 -0.69 5.02
CA PHE A 53 -3.28 -0.34 4.83
C PHE A 53 -2.73 0.53 5.98
N GLU A 54 -3.58 1.30 6.68
CA GLU A 54 -3.18 2.03 7.87
C GLU A 54 -2.65 1.11 8.98
N HIS A 55 -3.09 -0.16 9.03
CA HIS A 55 -2.51 -1.17 9.93
C HIS A 55 -1.00 -1.29 9.72
N TYR A 56 -0.56 -1.35 8.47
CA TYR A 56 0.85 -1.44 8.13
C TYR A 56 1.62 -0.21 8.59
N VAL A 57 1.07 0.97 8.32
CA VAL A 57 1.67 2.25 8.69
C VAL A 57 1.83 2.35 10.21
N GLN A 58 0.78 2.05 10.98
CA GLN A 58 0.82 2.16 12.44
C GLN A 58 1.73 1.13 13.09
N ARG A 59 1.59 -0.14 12.70
CA ARG A 59 2.34 -1.22 13.34
C ARG A 59 3.82 -1.23 12.94
N TYR A 60 4.13 -1.09 11.65
CA TYR A 60 5.48 -1.33 11.14
C TYR A 60 6.26 -0.06 10.83
N LEU A 61 5.60 1.02 10.38
CA LEU A 61 6.30 2.29 10.10
C LEU A 61 6.39 3.17 11.35
N LYS A 62 5.29 3.34 12.09
CA LYS A 62 5.26 4.09 13.37
C LYS A 62 5.72 3.25 14.56
N GLY A 63 5.76 1.92 14.42
CA GLY A 63 6.22 1.00 15.46
C GLY A 63 5.26 0.87 16.65
N ASP A 64 3.97 1.15 16.47
CA ASP A 64 2.98 1.06 17.55
C ASP A 64 2.76 -0.40 17.97
N LYS A 65 3.28 -0.75 19.14
CA LYS A 65 3.21 -2.11 19.67
C LYS A 65 1.83 -2.49 20.21
N SER A 66 0.90 -1.54 20.34
CA SER A 66 -0.48 -1.80 20.77
C SER A 66 -1.34 -2.40 19.66
N ILE A 67 -1.01 -2.13 18.40
CA ILE A 67 -1.72 -2.69 17.24
C ILE A 67 -1.37 -4.16 17.11
N ALA A 68 -2.36 -5.05 17.10
CA ALA A 68 -2.12 -6.49 17.01
C ALA A 68 -1.42 -6.89 15.70
N GLN A 69 -0.55 -7.90 15.77
CA GLN A 69 -0.02 -8.53 14.56
C GLN A 69 -1.13 -9.31 13.86
N ILE A 70 -1.09 -9.30 12.54
CA ILE A 70 -1.98 -10.10 11.70
C ILE A 70 -1.08 -11.08 10.95
N PRO A 71 -0.95 -12.34 11.42
CA PRO A 71 -0.02 -13.31 10.85
C PRO A 71 -0.21 -13.54 9.35
N GLU A 72 -1.46 -13.52 8.89
CA GLU A 72 -1.82 -13.65 7.48
C GLU A 72 -1.22 -12.51 6.64
N PHE A 73 -1.32 -11.27 7.14
CA PHE A 73 -0.71 -10.11 6.49
C PHE A 73 0.81 -10.25 6.40
N GLU A 74 1.48 -10.59 7.51
CA GLU A 74 2.94 -10.75 7.53
C GLU A 74 3.37 -11.83 6.53
N ARG A 75 2.69 -12.97 6.52
CA ARG A 75 2.97 -14.07 5.60
C ARG A 75 2.83 -13.63 4.14
N THR A 76 1.70 -13.02 3.77
CA THR A 76 1.46 -12.54 2.40
C THR A 76 2.48 -11.49 2.00
N TYR A 77 2.79 -10.55 2.89
CA TYR A 77 3.83 -9.54 2.65
C TYR A 77 5.20 -10.17 2.38
N PHE A 78 5.63 -11.14 3.19
CA PHE A 78 6.90 -11.83 2.98
C PHE A 78 6.93 -12.67 1.70
N GLU A 79 5.82 -13.33 1.34
CA GLU A 79 5.71 -14.08 0.09
C GLU A 79 5.87 -13.13 -1.12
N LEU A 80 5.17 -12.00 -1.11
CA LEU A 80 5.31 -10.98 -2.16
C LEU A 80 6.75 -10.46 -2.24
N MET A 81 7.40 -10.17 -1.11
CA MET A 81 8.79 -9.70 -1.10
C MET A 81 9.77 -10.74 -1.66
N LYS A 82 9.57 -12.04 -1.37
CA LYS A 82 10.41 -13.13 -1.89
C LYS A 82 10.30 -13.28 -3.41
N ASP A 83 9.10 -13.12 -3.96
CA ASP A 83 8.88 -13.24 -5.40
C ASP A 83 9.65 -12.19 -6.21
N GLU A 84 9.86 -11.00 -5.64
CA GLU A 84 10.65 -9.94 -6.28
C GLU A 84 12.14 -10.31 -6.33
N VAL A 85 12.69 -10.81 -5.22
CA VAL A 85 14.08 -11.28 -5.16
C VAL A 85 14.32 -12.43 -6.14
N ASN A 86 13.37 -13.35 -6.24
CA ASN A 86 13.49 -14.48 -7.17
C ASN A 86 13.40 -14.05 -8.63
N ARG A 87 12.59 -13.04 -8.97
CA ARG A 87 12.54 -12.47 -10.33
C ARG A 87 13.80 -11.68 -10.67
N ALA A 88 14.37 -10.92 -9.74
CA ALA A 88 15.60 -10.16 -9.97
C ALA A 88 16.85 -11.04 -10.19
N ARG A 89 16.78 -12.33 -9.82
CA ARG A 89 17.86 -13.31 -10.00
C ARG A 89 17.76 -14.12 -11.30
N ARG A 90 16.66 -14.01 -12.04
CA ARG A 90 16.45 -14.67 -13.35
C ARG A 90 16.80 -13.70 -14.47
#